data_AF-A0A925QWQ0-F1
#
_entry.id   AF-A0A925QWQ0-F1
#
_cell.length_a   1.000
_cell.length_b   1.000
_cell.length_c   1.000
_cell.angle_alpha   90.00
_cell.angle_beta   90.00
_cell.angle_gamma   90.00
#
_symmetry.space_group_name_H-M   'P 1'
#
loop_
_entity.id
_entity.type
_entity.pdbx_description
1 polymer ?
#
loop_
_entity_poly.entity_id
_entity_poly.type
_entity_poly.pdbx_seq_one_letter_code
_entity_poly.pdbx_strand_id
1 'polypeptide(L)'
;MKILYAVQATGNGHISRAMALLPHLQRLGDVDIFLSGDNSNLSLNAPIKYRSKGLSLYFNNSGGLDYSRIIRNFRPLELRREIADLPVEKYDLVINDFEFITSASCAKKGISSVQVGHQASFRSPLTPRPAQKSRMGEWLLLNYS
;
A
#
# COMPACT_ATOMS: atom_id res chain seq x y z
N MET A 1 1.90 -17.87 13.49
CA MET A 1 2.60 -16.82 12.74
C MET A 1 1.80 -15.54 12.84
N LYS A 2 2.41 -14.41 13.15
CA LYS A 2 1.77 -13.08 13.12
C LYS A 2 2.04 -12.40 11.80
N ILE A 3 0.98 -12.04 11.10
CA ILE A 3 1.02 -11.45 9.76
C ILE A 3 0.50 -10.02 9.84
N LEU A 4 1.28 -9.06 9.34
CA LEU A 4 0.79 -7.71 9.05
C LEU A 4 0.42 -7.65 7.58
N TYR A 5 -0.87 -7.48 7.29
CA TYR A 5 -1.34 -7.25 5.92
C TYR A 5 -1.67 -5.76 5.74
N ALA A 6 -0.77 -5.05 5.05
CA ALA A 6 -0.92 -3.63 4.76
C ALA A 6 -1.63 -3.43 3.42
N VAL A 7 -2.72 -2.68 3.45
CA VAL A 7 -3.63 -2.47 2.32
C VAL A 7 -3.79 -0.98 2.05
N GLN A 8 -3.54 -0.57 0.80
CA GLN A 8 -3.80 0.79 0.37
C GLN A 8 -5.29 0.99 0.00
N ALA A 9 -6.01 1.80 0.77
CA ALA A 9 -7.42 2.15 0.62
C ALA A 9 -7.66 3.44 -0.21
N THR A 10 -6.84 3.69 -1.23
CA THR A 10 -7.04 4.84 -2.15
C THR A 10 -8.05 4.55 -3.27
N GLY A 11 -8.52 3.30 -3.36
CA GLY A 11 -9.58 2.89 -4.26
C GLY A 11 -10.10 1.49 -3.92
N ASN A 12 -11.23 1.10 -4.52
CA ASN A 12 -11.93 -0.13 -4.18
C ASN A 12 -11.16 -1.42 -4.55
N GLY A 13 -10.28 -1.39 -5.55
CA GLY A 13 -9.60 -2.58 -6.05
C GLY A 13 -8.72 -3.29 -5.01
N HIS A 14 -8.00 -2.53 -4.18
CA HIS A 14 -7.19 -3.08 -3.08
C HIS A 14 -8.06 -3.65 -1.97
N ILE A 15 -9.19 -3.01 -1.64
CA ILE A 15 -10.14 -3.54 -0.65
C ILE A 15 -10.73 -4.87 -1.13
N SER A 16 -11.18 -4.95 -2.38
CA SER A 16 -11.73 -6.19 -2.95
C SER A 16 -10.70 -7.33 -2.94
N ARG A 17 -9.46 -7.05 -3.31
CA ARG A 17 -8.36 -8.03 -3.22
C ARG A 17 -8.09 -8.44 -1.78
N ALA A 18 -8.06 -7.49 -0.85
CA ALA A 18 -7.85 -7.79 0.55
C ALA A 18 -8.95 -8.70 1.11
N MET A 19 -10.21 -8.46 0.76
CA MET A 19 -11.34 -9.33 1.12
C MET A 19 -11.18 -10.75 0.57
N ALA A 20 -10.66 -10.89 -0.65
CA ALA A 20 -10.43 -12.19 -1.27
C ALA A 20 -9.25 -12.95 -0.63
N LEU A 21 -8.17 -12.25 -0.27
CA LEU A 21 -6.96 -12.87 0.28
C LEU A 21 -7.07 -13.16 1.78
N LEU A 22 -7.80 -12.34 2.55
CA LEU A 22 -7.86 -12.40 4.01
C LEU A 22 -8.23 -13.80 4.56
N PRO A 23 -9.25 -14.51 4.05
CA PRO A 23 -9.60 -15.83 4.57
C PRO A 23 -8.48 -16.86 4.37
N HIS A 24 -7.65 -16.70 3.35
CA HIS A 24 -6.51 -17.58 3.09
C HIS A 24 -5.36 -17.25 4.05
N LEU A 25 -5.07 -15.97 4.26
CA LEU A 25 -4.04 -15.52 5.20
C LEU A 25 -4.38 -15.93 6.65
N GLN A 26 -5.66 -15.85 7.04
CA GLN A 26 -6.12 -16.26 8.37
C GLN A 26 -5.96 -17.76 8.64
N ARG A 27 -5.91 -18.61 7.60
CA ARG A 27 -5.58 -20.04 7.77
C ARG A 27 -4.10 -20.29 8.01
N LEU A 28 -3.23 -19.32 7.69
CA LEU A 28 -1.78 -19.42 7.86
C LEU A 28 -1.30 -18.80 9.18
N GLY A 29 -2.08 -17.91 9.79
CA GLY A 29 -1.74 -17.28 11.05
C GLY A 29 -2.67 -16.15 11.48
N ASP A 30 -2.28 -15.45 12.54
CA ASP A 30 -3.01 -14.31 13.07
C ASP A 30 -2.74 -13.09 12.19
N VAL A 31 -3.79 -12.56 11.57
CA VAL A 31 -3.68 -11.44 10.61
C VAL A 31 -4.15 -10.14 11.26
N ASP A 32 -3.23 -9.19 11.38
CA ASP A 32 -3.55 -7.80 11.65
C ASP A 32 -3.57 -7.01 10.34
N ILE A 33 -4.57 -6.15 10.16
CA ILE A 33 -4.65 -5.30 8.98
C ILE A 33 -4.21 -3.88 9.31
N PHE A 34 -3.32 -3.35 8.48
CA PHE A 34 -3.07 -1.92 8.40
C PHE A 34 -3.73 -1.35 7.14
N LEU A 35 -4.62 -0.39 7.32
CA LEU A 35 -5.35 0.24 6.22
C LEU A 35 -4.95 1.71 6.09
N SER A 36 -4.38 2.11 4.95
CA SER A 36 -3.99 3.51 4.71
C SER A 36 -4.72 4.13 3.51
N GLY A 37 -5.21 5.36 3.66
CA GLY A 37 -5.95 6.08 2.61
C GLY A 37 -7.41 6.35 2.96
N ASP A 38 -8.01 7.35 2.30
CA ASP A 38 -9.31 7.92 2.67
C ASP A 38 -10.36 7.85 1.55
N ASN A 39 -10.14 7.06 0.48
CA ASN A 39 -10.96 7.11 -0.75
C ASN A 39 -11.66 5.79 -1.11
N SER A 40 -11.62 4.78 -0.25
CA SER A 40 -12.39 3.55 -0.46
C SER A 40 -13.81 3.70 0.12
N ASN A 41 -14.83 3.39 -0.69
CA ASN A 41 -16.24 3.41 -0.25
C ASN A 41 -16.72 2.03 0.23
N LEU A 42 -15.93 0.98 0.01
CA LEU A 42 -16.24 -0.37 0.46
C LEU A 42 -15.89 -0.53 1.95
N SER A 43 -16.84 -1.04 2.73
CA SER A 43 -16.56 -1.48 4.10
C SER A 43 -15.75 -2.78 4.07
N LEU A 44 -14.55 -2.72 4.64
CA LEU A 44 -13.76 -3.91 4.91
C LEU A 44 -14.21 -4.49 6.25
N ASN A 45 -15.03 -5.55 6.22
CA ASN A 45 -15.42 -6.32 7.42
C ASN A 45 -14.24 -7.20 7.88
N ALA A 46 -13.20 -6.57 8.43
CA ALA A 46 -11.99 -7.23 8.86
C ALA A 46 -11.41 -6.57 10.13
N PRO A 47 -10.54 -7.27 10.89
CA PRO A 47 -9.93 -6.73 12.09
C PRO A 47 -8.84 -5.70 11.75
N ILE A 48 -9.26 -4.49 11.41
CA ILE A 48 -8.34 -3.37 11.15
C ILE A 48 -7.70 -2.95 12.47
N LYS A 49 -6.42 -3.28 12.64
CA LYS A 49 -5.66 -2.94 13.84
C LYS A 49 -5.05 -1.55 13.77
N TYR A 50 -4.63 -1.14 12.58
CA TYR A 50 -4.03 0.17 12.33
C TYR A 50 -4.77 0.85 11.19
N ARG A 51 -5.01 2.15 11.33
CA ARG A 51 -5.62 2.98 10.29
C ARG A 51 -4.86 4.28 10.17
N SER A 52 -4.56 4.66 8.93
CA SER A 52 -3.91 5.92 8.60
C SER A 52 -4.66 6.59 7.45
N LYS A 53 -4.69 7.93 7.42
CA LYS A 53 -5.12 8.65 6.21
C LYS A 53 -4.02 8.67 5.13
N GLY A 54 -2.78 8.46 5.55
CA GLY A 54 -1.59 8.29 4.73
C GLY A 54 -1.45 9.29 3.60
N LEU A 55 -0.79 8.85 2.52
CA LEU A 55 -0.77 9.56 1.25
C LEU A 55 -2.00 9.15 0.44
N SER A 56 -3.09 9.91 0.57
CA SER A 56 -4.32 9.69 -0.19
C SER A 56 -4.22 10.29 -1.59
N LEU A 57 -4.53 9.49 -2.61
CA LEU A 57 -4.63 9.93 -4.01
C LEU A 57 -6.05 10.39 -4.31
N TYR A 58 -6.23 11.68 -4.60
CA TYR A 58 -7.52 12.24 -5.00
C TYR A 58 -7.62 12.34 -6.51
N PHE A 59 -8.82 12.08 -7.04
CA PHE A 59 -9.10 12.17 -8.47
C PHE A 59 -9.98 13.38 -8.78
N ASN A 60 -9.75 14.00 -9.93
CA ASN A 60 -10.58 15.06 -10.48
C ASN A 60 -11.72 14.47 -11.33
N ASN A 61 -12.68 15.32 -11.72
CA ASN A 61 -13.84 14.90 -12.52
C ASN A 61 -13.50 14.44 -13.95
N SER A 62 -12.26 14.67 -14.40
CA SER A 62 -11.75 14.23 -15.71
C SER A 62 -11.01 12.89 -15.63
N GLY A 63 -11.02 12.22 -14.47
CA GLY A 63 -10.37 10.93 -14.25
C GLY A 63 -8.87 11.00 -13.99
N GLY A 64 -8.28 12.20 -13.94
CA GLY A 64 -6.87 12.42 -13.58
C GLY A 64 -6.69 12.60 -12.07
N LEU A 65 -5.43 12.68 -11.63
CA LEU A 65 -5.12 13.03 -10.24
C LEU A 65 -5.36 14.53 -9.98
N ASP A 66 -5.99 14.84 -8.85
CA ASP A 66 -6.13 16.20 -8.33
C ASP A 66 -4.89 16.54 -7.47
N TYR A 67 -3.82 16.95 -8.13
CA TYR A 67 -2.55 17.29 -7.49
C TYR A 67 -2.69 18.42 -6.46
N SER A 68 -3.56 19.40 -6.70
CA SER A 68 -3.81 20.51 -5.77
C SER A 68 -4.39 19.98 -4.45
N ARG A 69 -5.41 19.13 -4.55
CA ARG A 69 -6.01 18.49 -3.37
C ARG A 69 -5.04 17.53 -2.68
N ILE A 70 -4.23 16.77 -3.42
CA ILE A 70 -3.21 15.89 -2.85
C ILE A 70 -2.19 16.71 -2.04
N ILE A 71 -1.62 17.77 -2.61
CA ILE A 71 -0.63 18.62 -1.94
C ILE A 71 -1.23 19.28 -0.70
N ARG A 72 -2.45 19.82 -0.79
CA ARG A 72 -3.11 20.50 0.34
C ARG A 72 -3.42 19.55 1.50
N ASN A 73 -3.72 18.29 1.23
CA ASN A 73 -4.03 17.30 2.26
C ASN A 73 -2.80 16.49 2.71
N PHE A 74 -1.63 16.75 2.12
CA PHE A 74 -0.41 16.05 2.49
C PHE A 74 0.08 16.49 3.87
N ARG A 75 0.30 15.53 4.78
CA ARG A 75 0.71 15.77 6.16
C ARG A 75 2.10 15.16 6.43
N PRO A 76 3.20 15.82 6.04
CA PRO A 76 4.53 15.22 6.05
C PRO A 76 5.04 14.85 7.46
N LEU A 77 4.71 15.66 8.47
CA LEU A 77 5.12 15.38 9.85
C LEU A 77 4.40 14.15 10.43
N GLU A 78 3.11 14.00 10.11
CA GLU A 78 2.31 12.85 10.51
C GLU A 78 2.80 11.60 9.79
N LEU A 79 3.01 11.66 8.48
CA LEU A 79 3.56 10.57 7.69
C LEU A 79 4.92 10.07 8.23
N ARG A 80 5.83 10.99 8.59
CA ARG A 80 7.13 10.61 9.18
C ARG A 80 6.98 9.93 10.53
N ARG A 81 6.00 10.33 11.35
CA ARG A 81 5.69 9.68 12.63
C ARG A 81 5.12 8.29 12.40
N GLU A 82 4.13 8.16 11.51
CA GLU A 82 3.51 6.87 11.18
C GLU A 82 4.54 5.85 10.66
N ILE A 83 5.46 6.28 9.79
CA ILE A 83 6.56 5.42 9.30
C ILE A 83 7.46 4.96 10.46
N ALA A 84 7.75 5.84 11.42
CA ALA A 84 8.58 5.50 12.57
C ALA A 84 7.86 4.55 13.54
N ASP A 85 6.57 4.78 13.77
CA ASP A 85 5.81 4.18 14.85
C ASP A 85 5.14 2.86 14.44
N LEU A 86 4.91 2.61 13.14
CA LEU A 86 4.31 1.36 12.65
C LEU A 86 5.18 0.16 13.07
N PRO A 87 4.71 -0.76 13.92
CA PRO A 87 5.56 -1.75 14.59
C PRO A 87 5.77 -3.02 13.74
N VAL A 88 6.28 -2.85 12.52
CA VAL A 88 6.51 -3.94 11.54
C VAL A 88 7.41 -5.06 12.07
N GLU A 89 8.31 -4.75 13.01
CA GLU A 89 9.22 -5.69 13.67
C GLU A 89 8.52 -6.70 14.60
N LYS A 90 7.24 -6.47 14.94
CA LYS A 90 6.45 -7.39 15.78
C LYS A 90 5.80 -8.54 14.99
N TYR A 91 6.01 -8.57 13.68
CA TYR A 91 5.37 -9.48 12.75
C TYR A 91 6.38 -10.42 12.12
N ASP A 92 6.00 -11.69 12.00
CA ASP A 92 6.82 -12.71 11.33
C ASP A 92 6.80 -12.53 9.80
N LEU A 93 5.70 -11.97 9.28
CA LEU A 93 5.48 -11.71 7.86
C LEU A 93 4.78 -10.37 7.66
N VAL A 94 5.37 -9.50 6.83
CA VAL A 94 4.74 -8.27 6.37
C VAL A 94 4.35 -8.42 4.90
N ILE A 95 3.06 -8.36 4.61
CA ILE A 95 2.51 -8.36 3.25
C ILE A 95 2.14 -6.92 2.91
N ASN A 96 2.76 -6.38 1.86
CA ASN A 96 2.57 -5.02 1.42
C ASN A 96 1.79 -4.96 0.10
N ASP A 97 0.55 -4.48 0.17
CA ASP A 97 -0.29 -4.21 -0.99
C ASP A 97 -0.24 -2.73 -1.39
N PHE A 98 0.89 -2.36 -2.00
CA PHE A 98 1.17 -1.03 -2.54
C PHE A 98 1.00 0.11 -1.50
N GLU A 99 1.33 -0.20 -0.24
CA GLU A 99 1.19 0.68 0.91
C GLU A 99 2.54 1.30 1.29
N PHE A 100 2.64 2.63 1.15
CA PHE A 100 3.89 3.37 1.28
C PHE A 100 4.42 3.46 2.72
N ILE A 101 3.54 3.66 3.71
CA ILE A 101 3.99 3.80 5.11
C ILE A 101 4.68 2.52 5.56
N THR A 102 4.14 1.37 5.16
CA THR A 102 4.64 0.04 5.47
C THR A 102 5.96 -0.23 4.80
N SER A 103 6.10 0.04 3.49
CA SER A 103 7.39 -0.18 2.80
C SER A 103 8.48 0.72 3.37
N ALA A 104 8.17 2.00 3.61
CA ALA A 104 9.11 2.93 4.23
C ALA A 104 9.47 2.53 5.67
N SER A 105 8.51 2.02 6.46
CA SER A 105 8.77 1.54 7.81
C SER A 105 9.65 0.30 7.82
N CYS A 106 9.36 -0.66 6.93
CA CYS A 106 10.16 -1.87 6.72
C CYS A 106 11.60 -1.52 6.32
N ALA A 107 11.77 -0.65 5.31
CA ALA A 107 13.08 -0.18 4.89
C ALA A 107 13.85 0.52 6.02
N LYS A 108 13.18 1.41 6.77
CA LYS A 108 13.79 2.13 7.90
C LYS A 108 14.24 1.19 9.02
N LYS A 109 13.49 0.11 9.27
CA LYS A 109 13.73 -0.82 10.38
C LYS A 109 14.49 -2.08 9.96
N GLY A 110 14.89 -2.19 8.70
CA GLY A 110 15.59 -3.36 8.16
C GLY A 110 14.74 -4.64 8.13
N ILE A 111 13.41 -4.51 8.09
CA ILE A 111 12.48 -5.64 8.04
C ILE A 111 12.13 -5.93 6.58
N SER A 112 12.12 -7.20 6.20
CA SER A 112 11.71 -7.62 4.86
C SER A 112 10.19 -7.58 4.73
N SER A 113 9.68 -7.15 3.57
CA SER A 113 8.25 -7.22 3.25
C SER A 113 8.03 -7.90 1.90
N VAL A 114 6.86 -8.53 1.74
CA VAL A 114 6.44 -9.18 0.50
C VAL A 114 5.46 -8.27 -0.22
N GLN A 115 5.85 -7.76 -1.37
CA GLN A 115 4.96 -6.99 -2.24
C GLN A 115 3.90 -7.88 -2.89
N VAL A 116 2.65 -7.45 -2.87
CA VAL A 116 1.55 -8.08 -3.63
C VAL A 116 0.92 -7.04 -4.55
N GLY A 117 0.83 -7.37 -5.84
CA GLY A 117 0.10 -6.57 -6.82
C GLY A 117 0.65 -6.73 -8.23
N HIS A 118 -0.08 -6.19 -9.21
CA HIS A 118 0.27 -6.31 -10.62
C HIS A 118 1.60 -5.63 -10.96
N GLN A 119 1.99 -4.59 -10.20
CA GLN A 119 3.24 -3.85 -10.39
C GLN A 119 4.47 -4.76 -10.32
N ALA A 120 4.42 -5.86 -9.55
CA ALA A 120 5.53 -6.82 -9.45
C ALA A 120 5.88 -7.45 -10.81
N SER A 121 4.90 -7.56 -11.71
CA SER A 121 5.13 -8.08 -13.08
C SER A 121 6.08 -7.20 -13.88
N PHE A 122 6.13 -5.89 -13.61
CA PHE A 122 7.01 -4.95 -14.32
C PHE A 122 8.49 -5.12 -13.98
N ARG A 123 8.84 -5.91 -12.95
CA ARG A 123 10.24 -6.33 -12.72
C ARG A 123 10.75 -7.29 -13.79
N SER A 124 9.85 -7.99 -14.49
CA SER A 124 10.23 -8.85 -15.61
C SER A 124 10.53 -8.02 -16.85
N PRO A 125 11.66 -8.29 -17.55
CA PRO A 125 11.95 -7.67 -18.84
C PRO A 125 10.97 -8.09 -19.94
N LEU A 126 10.18 -9.15 -19.73
CA LEU A 126 9.18 -9.64 -20.68
C LEU A 126 7.85 -8.87 -20.62
N THR A 127 7.64 -8.03 -19.60
CA THR A 127 6.39 -7.29 -19.45
C THR A 127 6.31 -6.14 -20.48
N PRO A 128 5.28 -6.09 -21.33
CA PRO A 128 5.18 -5.07 -22.39
C PRO A 128 5.29 -3.65 -21.84
N ARG A 129 5.97 -2.78 -22.59
CA ARG A 129 6.08 -1.35 -22.28
C ARG A 129 5.39 -0.52 -23.35
N PRO A 130 4.78 0.61 -22.99
CA PRO A 130 4.23 1.53 -23.97
C PRO A 130 5.34 2.04 -24.91
N ALA A 131 4.98 2.36 -26.15
CA ALA A 131 5.93 2.92 -27.13
C ALA A 131 6.60 4.20 -26.62
N GLN A 132 5.82 5.04 -25.91
CA GLN A 132 6.33 6.21 -25.21
C GLN A 132 6.71 5.84 -23.77
N LYS A 133 8.01 5.82 -23.47
CA LYS A 133 8.52 5.50 -22.14
C LYS A 133 8.48 6.73 -21.23
N SER A 134 7.82 6.59 -20.07
CA SER A 134 7.93 7.56 -18.98
C SER A 134 9.08 7.19 -18.06
N ARG A 135 10.12 8.05 -17.97
CA ARG A 135 11.26 7.80 -17.06
C ARG A 135 10.82 7.70 -15.60
N MET A 136 9.91 8.59 -15.19
CA MET A 136 9.34 8.58 -13.83
C MET A 136 8.50 7.33 -13.60
N GLY A 137 7.66 6.95 -14.57
CA GLY A 137 6.83 5.75 -14.46
C GLY A 137 7.67 4.47 -14.35
N GLU A 138 8.72 4.34 -15.16
CA GLU A 138 9.62 3.18 -15.11
C GLU A 138 10.37 3.12 -13.78
N TRP A 139 10.88 4.26 -13.29
CA TRP A 139 11.51 4.33 -11.97
C TRP A 139 10.54 3.87 -10.86
N LEU A 140 9.29 4.36 -10.88
CA LEU A 140 8.29 3.96 -9.90
C LEU A 140 7.98 2.46 -9.99
N LEU A 141 7.76 1.91 -11.18
CA LEU A 141 7.46 0.48 -11.35
C LEU A 141 8.58 -0.45 -10.86
N LEU A 142 9.84 -0.02 -10.99
CA LEU A 142 11.00 -0.83 -10.60
C LEU A 142 11.44 -0.64 -9.14
N ASN A 143 11.09 0.49 -8.52
CA ASN A 143 11.61 0.86 -7.20
C ASN A 143 10.51 1.06 -6.15
N TYR A 144 9.24 0.91 -6.51
CA TYR A 144 8.16 1.01 -5.54
C TYR A 144 8.00 -0.30 -4.75
N SER A 145 8.21 -0.17 -3.43
CA SER A 145 8.24 -1.15 -2.34
C SER A 145 9.50 -2.00 -2.21
#